data_AF-A0A2V8YM25-F1
#
_entry.id   AF-A0A2V8YM25-F1
#
_cell.length_a   1.000
_cell.length_b   1.000
_cell.length_c   1.000
_cell.angle_alpha   90.00
_cell.angle_beta   90.00
_cell.angle_gamma   90.00
#
_symmetry.space_group_name_H-M   'P 1'
#
loop_
_entity.id
_entity.type
_entity.pdbx_description
1 polymer ?
#
loop_
_entity_poly.entity_id
_entity_poly.type
_entity_poly.pdbx_seq_one_letter_code
_entity_poly.pdbx_strand_id
1 'polypeptide(L)'
;MIWARMLAYITGTVDQELLLRNEYLAAENRILRGQIQGRLLLSDAEKATLAEIAHRLKRKALEELAAVAKPDTLLAWYRKLIANKFDGSKFRKSWGRPRVDEETERLVVQMAKENQTRNFAGMVRPCFQTEGPSGLMGWRIW
;
A
#
# COMPACT_ATOMS: atom_id res chain seq x y z
N MET A 1 -3.19 -9.91 46.14
CA MET A 1 -2.92 -10.99 45.16
C MET A 1 -1.42 -11.10 44.90
N ILE A 2 -0.76 -12.14 45.42
CA ILE A 2 0.71 -12.34 45.35
C ILE A 2 1.22 -12.45 43.90
N TRP A 3 0.44 -13.06 43.02
CA TRP A 3 0.74 -13.24 41.60
C TRP A 3 0.97 -11.92 40.83
N ALA A 4 0.22 -10.86 41.15
CA ALA A 4 0.40 -9.55 40.52
C ALA A 4 1.75 -8.91 40.87
N ARG A 5 2.24 -9.12 42.10
CA ARG A 5 3.57 -8.64 42.54
C ARG A 5 4.70 -9.42 41.88
N MET A 6 4.55 -10.75 41.73
CA MET A 6 5.54 -11.55 41.00
C MET A 6 5.61 -11.15 39.53
N LEU A 7 4.46 -10.95 38.86
CA LEU A 7 4.44 -10.46 37.48
C LEU A 7 5.10 -9.09 37.35
N ALA A 8 4.74 -8.13 38.20
CA ALA A 8 5.34 -6.79 38.18
C ALA A 8 6.86 -6.80 38.41
N TYR A 9 7.35 -7.69 39.28
CA TYR A 9 8.79 -7.86 39.50
C TYR A 9 9.48 -8.42 38.26
N ILE A 10 8.94 -9.50 37.67
CA ILE A 10 9.52 -10.13 36.47
C ILE A 10 9.50 -9.16 35.28
N THR A 11 8.37 -8.49 35.04
CA THR A 11 8.29 -7.48 33.96
C THR A 11 9.24 -6.32 34.24
N GLY A 12 9.30 -5.83 35.48
CA GLY A 12 10.19 -4.74 35.88
C GLY A 12 11.67 -5.06 35.70
N THR A 13 12.10 -6.28 36.04
CA THR A 13 13.50 -6.71 35.84
C THR A 13 13.85 -6.86 34.36
N VAL A 14 12.94 -7.40 33.56
CA VAL A 14 13.16 -7.56 32.11
C VAL A 14 13.19 -6.20 31.43
N ASP A 15 12.32 -5.27 31.83
CA ASP A 15 12.27 -3.91 31.30
C ASP A 15 13.57 -3.14 31.59
N GLN A 16 14.15 -3.30 32.79
CA GLN A 16 15.43 -2.68 33.16
C GLN A 16 16.60 -3.19 32.32
N GLU A 17 16.69 -4.50 32.11
CA GLU A 17 17.75 -5.09 31.29
C GLU A 17 17.61 -4.66 29.82
N LEU A 18 16.38 -4.63 29.29
CA LEU A 18 16.10 -4.14 27.95
C LEU A 18 16.43 -2.64 27.80
N LEU A 19 16.18 -1.83 28.83
CA LEU A 19 16.52 -0.41 28.83
C LEU A 19 18.04 -0.22 28.74
N LEU A 20 18.81 -0.91 29.59
CA LEU A 20 20.28 -0.82 29.59
C LEU A 20 20.90 -1.25 28.25
N ARG A 21 20.38 -2.33 27.65
CA ARG A 21 20.83 -2.79 26.33
C ARG A 21 20.54 -1.75 25.25
N ASN A 22 19.37 -1.11 25.28
CA ASN A 22 19.03 -0.05 24.34
C ASN A 22 19.92 1.19 24.52
N GLU A 23 20.22 1.59 25.76
CA GLU A 23 21.13 2.71 26.05
C GLU A 23 22.55 2.44 25.52
N TYR A 24 23.06 1.24 25.75
CA TYR A 24 24.35 0.82 25.22
C TYR A 24 24.38 0.89 23.68
N LEU A 25 23.39 0.26 23.02
CA LEU A 25 23.30 0.27 21.56
C LEU A 25 23.12 1.69 21.00
N ALA A 26 22.41 2.56 21.70
CA ALA A 26 22.25 3.96 21.31
C ALA A 26 23.58 4.73 21.42
N ALA A 27 24.37 4.49 22.48
CA ALA A 27 25.68 5.08 22.65
C ALA A 27 26.67 4.59 21.58
N GLU A 28 26.71 3.29 21.33
CA GLU A 28 27.54 2.68 20.28
C GLU A 28 27.19 3.25 18.90
N ASN A 29 25.90 3.30 18.55
CA ASN A 29 25.45 3.91 17.30
C ASN A 29 25.84 5.39 17.17
N ARG A 30 25.84 6.16 18.26
CA ARG A 30 26.31 7.56 18.24
C ARG A 30 27.81 7.65 17.95
N ILE A 31 28.61 6.79 18.58
CA ILE A 31 30.07 6.75 18.39
C ILE A 31 30.41 6.34 16.95
N LEU A 32 29.83 5.24 16.47
CA LEU A 32 30.05 4.74 15.11
C LEU A 32 29.68 5.79 14.06
N ARG A 33 28.60 6.53 14.28
CA ARG A 33 28.22 7.62 13.39
C ARG A 33 29.14 8.82 13.43
N GLY A 34 29.70 9.13 14.60
CA GLY A 34 30.74 10.16 14.70
C GLY A 34 32.00 9.81 13.90
N GLN A 35 32.24 8.52 13.65
CA GLN A 35 33.36 8.03 12.85
C GLN A 35 33.05 7.99 11.34
N ILE A 36 31.77 7.95 10.94
CA ILE A 36 31.38 7.96 9.53
C ILE A 36 31.50 9.37 8.98
N GLN A 37 32.48 9.59 8.10
CA GLN A 37 32.63 10.84 7.36
C GLN A 37 31.67 10.86 6.16
N GLY A 38 30.55 11.58 6.28
CA GLY A 38 29.62 11.85 5.17
C GLY A 38 28.24 11.20 5.31
N ARG A 39 27.54 11.03 4.18
CA ARG A 39 26.19 10.43 4.14
C ARG A 39 26.29 8.90 4.19
N LEU A 40 25.53 8.28 5.09
CA LEU A 40 25.45 6.83 5.21
C LEU A 40 24.68 6.25 4.01
N LEU A 41 25.41 5.57 3.11
CA LEU A 41 24.83 4.94 1.93
C LEU A 41 24.25 3.59 2.31
N LEU A 42 22.95 3.56 2.61
CA LEU A 42 22.23 2.32 2.87
C LEU A 42 21.88 1.62 1.54
N SER A 43 22.17 0.32 1.48
CA SER A 43 21.67 -0.60 0.45
C SER A 43 20.15 -0.70 0.51
N ASP A 44 19.50 -1.07 -0.59
CA ASP A 44 18.05 -1.22 -0.62
C ASP A 44 17.54 -2.34 0.31
N ALA A 45 18.36 -3.37 0.55
CA ALA A 45 18.06 -4.40 1.55
C ALA A 45 18.08 -3.85 2.98
N GLU A 46 19.05 -2.99 3.30
CA GLU A 46 19.17 -2.35 4.63
C GLU A 46 18.06 -1.33 4.85
N LYS A 47 17.66 -0.59 3.81
CA LYS A 47 16.48 0.27 3.86
C LYS A 47 15.21 -0.54 4.09
N ALA A 48 15.13 -1.76 3.52
CA ALA A 48 13.98 -2.63 3.69
C ALA A 48 13.81 -3.09 5.14
N THR A 49 14.89 -3.59 5.75
CA THR A 49 14.87 -4.03 7.15
C THR A 49 14.54 -2.89 8.10
N LEU A 50 15.15 -1.71 7.91
CA LEU A 50 14.85 -0.53 8.71
C LEU A 50 13.40 -0.08 8.54
N ALA A 51 12.86 -0.11 7.33
CA ALA A 51 11.48 0.28 7.04
C ALA A 51 10.46 -0.69 7.65
N GLU A 52 10.72 -2.00 7.65
CA GLU A 52 9.84 -2.99 8.29
C GLU A 52 9.81 -2.82 9.80
N ILE A 53 10.97 -2.66 10.43
CA ILE A 53 11.07 -2.40 11.87
C ILE A 53 10.40 -1.06 12.22
N ALA A 54 10.61 -0.03 11.40
CA ALA A 54 9.94 1.27 11.54
C ALA A 54 8.43 1.23 11.29
N HIS A 55 7.89 0.22 10.60
CA HIS A 55 6.44 0.06 10.52
C HIS A 55 5.87 -0.57 11.79
N ARG A 56 6.59 -1.53 12.36
CA ARG A 56 6.22 -2.20 13.63
C ARG A 56 6.30 -1.24 14.81
N LEU A 57 7.32 -0.38 14.83
CA LEU A 57 7.44 0.72 15.77
C LEU A 57 6.49 1.85 15.32
N LYS A 58 5.52 2.23 16.15
CA LYS A 58 4.61 3.32 15.79
C LYS A 58 5.36 4.66 15.75
N ARG A 59 4.82 5.66 15.03
CA ARG A 59 5.46 6.98 14.81
C ARG A 59 6.07 7.62 16.07
N LYS A 60 5.37 7.53 17.21
CA LYS A 60 5.82 8.06 18.51
C LYS A 60 7.12 7.42 19.00
N ALA A 61 7.27 6.11 18.84
CA ALA A 61 8.49 5.39 19.22
C ALA A 61 9.64 5.71 18.25
N LEU A 62 9.33 6.02 16.98
CA LEU A 62 10.35 6.46 16.03
C LEU A 62 10.87 7.85 16.30
N GLU A 63 10.08 8.78 16.83
CA GLU A 63 10.57 10.12 17.15
C GLU A 63 11.70 10.09 18.19
N GLU A 64 11.63 9.15 19.14
CA GLU A 64 12.67 8.92 20.14
C GLU A 64 13.89 8.18 19.57
N LEU A 65 13.69 7.29 18.59
CA LEU A 65 14.72 6.41 18.03
C LEU A 65 15.35 6.90 16.72
N ALA A 66 14.77 7.92 16.07
CA ALA A 66 15.14 8.38 14.74
C ALA A 66 16.45 9.20 14.76
N ALA A 67 17.55 8.55 15.11
CA ALA A 67 18.87 9.07 14.84
C ALA A 67 19.20 8.95 13.34
N VAL A 68 18.89 7.81 12.70
CA VAL A 68 19.40 7.40 11.35
C VAL A 68 18.72 8.13 10.20
N ALA A 69 17.40 8.18 10.21
CA ALA A 69 16.61 8.84 9.19
C ALA A 69 15.35 9.40 9.83
N LYS A 70 14.81 10.50 9.28
CA LYS A 70 13.53 11.04 9.75
C LYS A 70 12.47 9.92 9.71
N PRO A 71 11.56 9.85 10.69
CA PRO A 71 10.49 8.84 10.71
C PRO A 71 9.72 8.80 9.38
N ASP A 72 9.50 9.96 8.77
CA ASP A 72 8.82 10.09 7.48
C ASP A 72 9.57 9.42 6.31
N THR A 73 10.91 9.44 6.35
CA THR A 73 11.76 8.79 5.33
C THR A 73 11.69 7.27 5.45
N LEU A 74 11.71 6.73 6.68
CA LEU A 74 11.59 5.29 6.93
C LEU A 74 10.22 4.77 6.49
N LEU A 75 9.14 5.49 6.81
CA LEU A 75 7.80 5.15 6.38
C LEU A 75 7.63 5.31 4.85
N ALA A 76 8.32 6.26 4.23
CA ALA A 76 8.33 6.38 2.77
C ALA A 76 9.02 5.18 2.11
N TRP A 77 10.13 4.68 2.66
CA TRP A 77 10.75 3.43 2.21
C TRP A 77 9.80 2.25 2.37
N TYR A 78 9.09 2.16 3.49
CA TYR A 78 8.10 1.10 3.70
C TYR A 78 6.99 1.10 2.64
N ARG A 79 6.44 2.28 2.32
CA ARG A 79 5.46 2.43 1.22
C ARG A 79 6.03 2.00 -0.13
N LYS A 80 7.30 2.32 -0.40
CA LYS A 80 8.00 1.89 -1.62
C LYS A 80 8.16 0.38 -1.69
N LEU A 81 8.47 -0.28 -0.57
CA LEU A 81 8.53 -1.74 -0.48
C LEU A 81 7.18 -2.38 -0.78
N ILE A 82 6.09 -1.85 -0.19
CA ILE A 82 4.73 -2.31 -0.49
C ILE A 82 4.43 -2.14 -1.97
N ALA A 83 4.70 -0.97 -2.54
CA ALA A 83 4.45 -0.71 -3.96
C ALA A 83 5.24 -1.68 -4.87
N ASN A 84 6.49 -1.98 -4.51
CA ASN A 84 7.30 -2.96 -5.22
C ASN A 84 6.82 -4.40 -5.03
N LYS A 85 6.28 -4.77 -3.86
CA LYS A 85 5.70 -6.09 -3.62
C LYS A 85 4.43 -6.31 -4.45
N PHE A 86 3.63 -5.27 -4.60
CA PHE A 86 2.39 -5.27 -5.37
C PHE A 86 2.58 -4.70 -6.77
N ASP A 87 3.80 -4.77 -7.31
CA ASP A 87 4.11 -4.26 -8.64
C ASP A 87 3.51 -5.16 -9.74
N GLY A 88 2.21 -5.00 -9.99
CA GLY A 88 1.52 -5.68 -11.09
C GLY A 88 2.03 -5.31 -12.50
N SER A 89 3.14 -4.56 -12.60
CA SER A 89 3.77 -4.13 -13.85
C SER A 89 4.03 -5.27 -14.82
N LYS A 90 4.51 -6.42 -14.34
CA LYS A 90 4.79 -7.61 -15.15
C LYS A 90 3.53 -8.32 -15.64
N PHE A 91 2.42 -8.16 -14.93
CA PHE A 91 1.12 -8.77 -15.24
C PHE A 91 0.15 -7.80 -15.93
N ARG A 92 0.55 -6.54 -16.14
CA ARG A 92 -0.23 -5.57 -16.90
C ARG A 92 -0.18 -5.97 -18.38
N LYS A 93 -1.26 -6.60 -18.87
CA LYS A 93 -1.61 -6.51 -20.29
C LYS A 93 -1.87 -5.04 -20.59
N SER A 94 -1.31 -4.51 -21.68
CA SER A 94 -1.57 -3.14 -22.16
C SER A 94 -3.08 -2.90 -22.18
N TRP A 95 -3.58 -2.04 -21.29
CA TRP A 95 -5.01 -1.77 -21.22
C TRP A 95 -5.39 -0.73 -22.28
N GLY A 96 -6.09 -1.21 -23.29
CA GLY A 96 -6.80 -0.49 -24.33
C GLY A 96 -7.78 -1.46 -24.97
N ARG A 97 -8.86 -0.97 -25.61
CA ARG A 97 -9.82 -1.83 -26.33
C ARG A 97 -9.01 -2.80 -27.21
N PRO A 98 -9.17 -4.13 -27.06
CA PRO A 98 -8.53 -5.08 -27.97
C PRO A 98 -8.80 -4.62 -29.39
N ARG A 99 -7.77 -4.57 -30.26
CA ARG A 99 -8.00 -4.23 -31.66
C ARG A 99 -9.03 -5.22 -32.20
N VAL A 100 -10.15 -4.69 -32.66
CA VAL A 100 -11.14 -5.47 -33.38
C VAL A 100 -10.50 -5.83 -34.72
N ASP A 101 -10.75 -7.05 -35.18
CA ASP A 101 -10.23 -7.50 -36.47
C ASP A 101 -10.72 -6.60 -37.61
N GLU A 102 -9.88 -6.35 -38.60
CA GLU A 102 -10.15 -5.41 -39.69
C GLU A 102 -11.36 -5.84 -40.53
N GLU A 103 -11.63 -7.14 -40.66
CA GLU A 103 -12.84 -7.65 -41.33
C GLU A 103 -14.09 -7.30 -40.55
N THR A 104 -14.04 -7.42 -39.22
CA THR A 104 -15.16 -7.09 -38.32
C THR A 104 -15.42 -5.59 -38.33
N GLU A 105 -14.38 -4.76 -38.34
CA GLU A 105 -14.50 -3.31 -38.43
C GLU A 105 -15.10 -2.88 -39.77
N ARG A 106 -14.64 -3.45 -40.88
CA ARG A 106 -15.18 -3.18 -42.22
C ARG A 106 -16.65 -3.57 -42.32
N LEU A 107 -17.04 -4.72 -41.78
CA LEU A 107 -18.41 -5.19 -41.76
C LEU A 107 -19.32 -4.25 -40.95
N VAL A 108 -18.88 -3.81 -39.78
CA VAL A 108 -19.63 -2.86 -38.94
C VAL A 108 -19.80 -1.50 -39.64
N VAL A 109 -18.75 -1.00 -40.30
CA VAL A 109 -18.80 0.25 -41.06
C VAL A 109 -19.72 0.13 -42.27
N GLN A 110 -19.71 -1.01 -42.97
CA GLN A 110 -20.61 -1.28 -44.08
C GLN A 110 -22.06 -1.34 -43.62
N MET A 111 -22.36 -2.10 -42.57
CA MET A 111 -23.69 -2.18 -41.97
C MET A 111 -24.21 -0.81 -41.50
N ALA A 112 -23.34 0.04 -40.96
CA ALA A 112 -23.70 1.39 -40.54
C ALA A 112 -24.02 2.31 -41.73
N LYS A 113 -23.30 2.18 -42.84
CA LYS A 113 -23.57 2.91 -44.09
C LYS A 113 -24.88 2.46 -44.73
N GLU A 114 -25.13 1.15 -44.77
CA GLU A 114 -26.33 0.56 -45.34
C GLU A 114 -27.59 0.87 -44.50
N ASN A 115 -27.46 1.04 -43.17
CA ASN A 115 -28.57 1.39 -42.28
C ASN A 115 -28.70 2.89 -41.96
N GLN A 116 -28.09 3.79 -42.76
CA GLN A 116 -28.08 5.24 -42.50
C GLN A 116 -29.47 5.89 -42.35
N THR A 117 -30.52 5.29 -42.92
CA THR A 117 -31.90 5.82 -42.91
C THR A 117 -32.73 5.35 -41.71
N ARG A 118 -32.21 4.46 -40.85
CA ARG A 118 -32.88 4.06 -39.62
C ARG A 118 -32.39 4.91 -38.45
N ASN A 119 -33.24 5.82 -37.99
CA ASN A 119 -33.01 6.63 -36.80
C ASN A 119 -32.78 5.73 -35.57
N PHE A 120 -31.51 5.49 -35.19
CA PHE A 120 -31.14 4.76 -33.97
C PHE A 120 -31.67 5.40 -32.68
N ALA A 121 -32.17 6.64 -32.74
CA ALA A 121 -32.80 7.34 -31.63
C ALA A 121 -34.07 6.65 -31.08
N GLY A 122 -34.72 5.80 -31.88
CA GLY A 122 -35.94 5.07 -31.46
C GLY A 122 -35.69 3.72 -30.79
N MET A 123 -34.48 3.16 -30.86
CA MET A 123 -34.23 1.75 -30.46
C MET A 123 -33.52 1.60 -29.12
N VAL A 124 -33.15 2.71 -28.46
CA VAL A 124 -32.49 2.73 -27.13
C VAL A 124 -33.46 3.11 -25.99
N ARG A 125 -34.78 3.10 -26.25
CA ARG A 125 -35.81 3.03 -25.19
C ARG A 125 -36.78 1.93 -25.63
N PRO A 126 -36.81 0.75 -24.96
CA PRO A 126 -37.07 0.63 -23.53
C PRO A 126 -36.34 -0.58 -22.86
N CYS A 127 -35.23 -0.36 -22.15
CA CYS A 127 -34.69 -1.39 -21.22
C CYS A 127 -34.82 -1.00 -19.75
N PHE A 128 -35.39 0.17 -19.44
CA PHE A 128 -35.75 0.57 -18.08
C PHE A 128 -37.28 0.65 -17.94
N GLN A 129 -37.92 -0.50 -17.97
CA GLN A 129 -39.19 -0.70 -17.28
C GLN A 129 -38.90 -1.59 -16.08
N THR A 130 -38.68 -0.97 -14.93
CA THR A 130 -38.76 -1.66 -13.64
C THR A 130 -40.23 -1.76 -13.28
N GLU A 131 -40.87 -2.86 -13.67
CA GLU A 131 -42.14 -3.26 -13.06
C GLU A 131 -41.91 -4.57 -12.30
N GLY A 132 -41.70 -4.43 -11.00
CA GLY A 132 -41.69 -5.48 -9.99
C GLY A 132 -42.21 -4.87 -8.68
N PRO A 133 -43.23 -5.48 -8.03
CA PRO A 133 -44.05 -4.81 -7.02
C PRO A 133 -43.41 -4.93 -5.64
N SER A 134 -42.49 -4.04 -5.30
CA SER A 134 -42.19 -3.66 -3.90
C SER A 134 -41.07 -2.62 -3.91
N GLY A 135 -41.45 -1.38 -3.66
CA GLY A 135 -40.49 -0.29 -3.50
C GLY A 135 -39.67 -0.49 -2.23
N LEU A 136 -38.45 -1.01 -2.36
CA LEU A 136 -37.35 -0.78 -1.43
C LEU A 136 -36.04 -0.72 -2.22
N MET A 137 -35.51 0.49 -2.38
CA MET A 137 -34.16 0.73 -2.88
C MET A 137 -33.15 0.16 -1.88
N GLY A 138 -32.43 -0.89 -2.30
CA GLY A 138 -31.23 -1.37 -1.62
C GLY A 138 -30.07 -1.39 -2.61
N TRP A 139 -29.41 -0.26 -2.82
CA TRP A 139 -28.11 -0.25 -3.48
C TRP A 139 -27.06 -0.74 -2.48
N ARG A 140 -26.60 -1.98 -2.64
CA ARG A 140 -25.39 -2.47 -2.00
C ARG A 140 -24.34 -2.66 -3.09
N ILE A 141 -23.47 -1.67 -3.21
CA ILE A 141 -22.20 -1.77 -3.95
C ILE A 141 -21.12 -1.54 -2.89
N TRP A 142 -20.07 -2.36 -2.98
CA TRP A 142 -18.78 -2.30 -2.29
C TRP A 142 -18.36 -0.95 -1.75
#